data_AF-A0A2P5BV04-F1
#
_entry.id   AF-A0A2P5BV04-F1
#
_cell.length_a   1.000
_cell.length_b   1.000
_cell.length_c   1.000
_cell.angle_alpha   90.00
_cell.angle_beta   90.00
_cell.angle_gamma   90.00
#
_symmetry.space_group_name_H-M   'P 1'
#
loop_
_entity.id
_entity.type
_entity.pdbx_description
1 polymer ?
#
loop_
_entity_poly.entity_id
_entity_poly.type
_entity_poly.pdbx_seq_one_letter_code
_entity_poly.pdbx_strand_id
1 'polypeptide(L)' 'MNLNDKVLPKSAGLYSGWSIFALENNLDVGDLCIFELVTRTEKISFRVFIVRLADYAYHQLSSSDSDDDVDVEKTDS' A
#
# COMPACT_ATOMS: atom_id res chain seq x y z
N MET A 1 1.10 33.56 -20.65
CA MET A 1 1.31 32.11 -20.89
C MET A 1 -0.05 31.52 -21.23
N ASN A 2 -0.18 30.83 -22.36
CA ASN A 2 -1.45 30.32 -22.85
C ASN A 2 -1.80 29.01 -22.13
N LEU A 3 -3.04 28.86 -21.66
CA LEU A 3 -3.46 27.68 -20.89
C LEU A 3 -3.53 26.40 -21.77
N ASN A 4 -3.57 26.59 -23.08
CA ASN A 4 -3.73 25.54 -24.09
C ASN A 4 -2.42 24.82 -24.47
N ASP A 5 -1.27 25.27 -23.98
CA ASP A 5 0.04 24.67 -24.25
C ASP A 5 0.45 23.61 -23.21
N LYS A 6 -0.41 23.36 -22.20
CA LYS A 6 -0.17 22.32 -21.20
C LYS A 6 -0.48 20.95 -21.80
N VAL A 7 0.51 20.37 -22.48
CA VAL A 7 0.51 18.94 -22.79
C VAL A 7 0.48 18.21 -21.45
N LEU A 8 -0.67 17.63 -21.10
CA LEU A 8 -0.79 16.79 -19.92
C LEU A 8 0.16 15.59 -20.08
N PRO A 9 0.96 15.24 -19.07
CA PRO A 9 1.84 14.08 -19.15
C PRO A 9 1.02 12.84 -19.50
N LYS A 10 1.52 12.03 -20.43
CA LYS A 10 0.90 10.75 -20.75
C LYS A 10 0.94 9.87 -19.51
N SER A 11 -0.23 9.51 -18.98
CA SER A 11 -0.38 8.54 -17.89
C SER A 11 -0.78 7.18 -18.45
N ALA A 12 -0.20 6.11 -17.91
CA ALA A 12 -0.68 4.75 -18.11
C ALA A 12 -1.37 4.28 -16.81
N GLY A 13 -2.43 3.49 -16.94
CA GLY A 13 -3.19 2.99 -15.80
C GLY A 13 -3.70 1.56 -16.05
N LEU A 14 -3.93 0.83 -14.96
CA LEU A 14 -4.64 -0.44 -14.98
C LEU A 14 -6.12 -0.13 -14.77
N TYR A 15 -6.96 -0.54 -15.72
CA TYR A 15 -8.39 -0.24 -15.72
C TYR A 15 -9.20 -1.54 -15.49
N SER A 16 -9.75 -2.09 -16.57
CA SER A 16 -10.54 -3.32 -16.52
C SER A 16 -9.70 -4.48 -15.96
N GLY A 17 -10.27 -5.19 -14.99
CA GLY A 17 -9.63 -6.32 -14.31
C GLY A 17 -8.84 -5.94 -13.05
N TRP A 18 -8.47 -4.67 -12.84
CA TRP A 18 -7.74 -4.27 -11.63
C TRP A 18 -8.54 -4.49 -10.35
N SER A 19 -9.82 -4.10 -10.33
CA SER A 19 -10.68 -4.29 -9.16
C SER A 19 -10.87 -5.76 -8.80
N ILE A 20 -11.01 -6.62 -9.81
CA ILE A 20 -11.12 -8.08 -9.63
C ILE A 20 -9.79 -8.64 -9.12
N PHE A 21 -8.67 -8.25 -9.73
CA PHE A 21 -7.34 -8.66 -9.27
C PHE A 21 -7.09 -8.27 -7.81
N ALA A 22 -7.44 -7.04 -7.43
CA ALA A 22 -7.31 -6.55 -6.06
C ALA A 22 -8.17 -7.35 -5.08
N LEU A 23 -9.41 -7.66 -5.45
CA LEU A 23 -10.32 -8.47 -4.65
C LEU A 23 -9.80 -9.91 -4.49
N GLU A 24 -9.46 -10.58 -5.59
CA GLU A 24 -9.02 -11.98 -5.59
C GLU A 24 -7.69 -12.18 -4.88
N ASN A 25 -6.85 -11.15 -4.85
CA ASN A 25 -5.59 -11.18 -4.10
C ASN A 25 -5.69 -10.49 -2.74
N ASN A 26 -6.88 -10.13 -2.24
CA ASN A 26 -7.05 -9.46 -0.94
C ASN A 26 -6.08 -8.27 -0.76
N LEU A 27 -5.92 -7.43 -1.78
CA LEU A 27 -5.11 -6.22 -1.67
C LEU A 27 -5.81 -5.21 -0.75
N ASP A 28 -5.06 -4.64 0.18
CA ASP A 28 -5.54 -3.53 1.01
C ASP A 28 -4.72 -2.25 0.78
N VAL A 29 -5.28 -1.10 1.16
CA VAL A 29 -4.57 0.18 1.14
C VAL A 29 -3.34 0.08 2.03
N GLY A 30 -2.16 0.32 1.45
CA GLY A 30 -0.88 0.19 2.12
C GLY A 30 -0.03 -0.98 1.62
N ASP A 31 -0.64 -1.96 0.96
CA ASP A 31 0.10 -3.03 0.29
C ASP A 31 0.84 -2.51 -0.95
N LEU A 32 1.99 -3.12 -1.25
CA LEU A 32 2.79 -2.80 -2.43
C LEU A 32 2.66 -3.89 -3.49
N CYS A 33 2.33 -3.48 -4.72
CA CYS A 33 2.38 -4.35 -5.89
C CYS A 33 3.60 -4.00 -6.75
N ILE A 34 4.50 -4.97 -6.94
CA ILE A 34 5.67 -4.85 -7.80
C ILE A 34 5.42 -5.63 -9.08
N PHE A 35 5.48 -4.95 -10.22
CA PHE A 35 5.23 -5.53 -11.53
C PHE A 35 6.56 -5.73 -12.26
N GLU A 36 7.05 -6.97 -12.32
CA GLU A 36 8.20 -7.36 -13.12
C GLU A 36 7.75 -7.73 -14.53
N LEU A 37 8.27 -7.02 -15.54
CA LEU A 37 7.91 -7.25 -16.93
C LEU A 37 8.59 -8.50 -17.49
N VAL A 38 7.80 -9.50 -17.88
CA VAL A 38 8.29 -10.80 -18.37
C VAL A 38 8.37 -10.82 -19.90
N THR A 39 7.34 -10.32 -20.59
CA THR A 39 7.27 -10.32 -22.07
C THR A 39 6.79 -8.97 -22.61
N ARG A 40 7.38 -8.51 -23.73
CA ARG A 40 7.08 -7.20 -24.34
C ARG A 40 6.41 -7.24 -25.72
N THR A 41 6.46 -8.35 -26.43
CA THR A 41 6.26 -8.38 -27.89
C THR A 41 4.89 -8.91 -28.33
N GLU A 42 4.40 -10.01 -27.75
CA GLU A 42 3.14 -10.64 -28.19
C GLU A 42 1.96 -10.33 -27.26
N LYS A 43 2.16 -10.53 -25.96
CA LYS A 43 1.27 -10.08 -24.89
C LYS A 43 2.13 -9.52 -23.78
N ILE A 44 1.83 -8.30 -23.36
CA ILE A 44 2.48 -7.71 -22.20
C ILE A 44 2.07 -8.57 -20.99
N SER A 45 3.07 -9.18 -20.35
CA SER A 45 2.87 -9.99 -19.17
C SER A 45 3.76 -9.51 -18.04
N PHE A 46 3.19 -9.44 -16.84
CA PHE A 46 3.91 -9.10 -15.63
C PHE A 46 3.85 -10.28 -14.68
N ARG A 47 4.98 -10.59 -14.03
CA ARG A 47 4.98 -11.29 -12.76
C ARG A 47 4.71 -10.25 -11.69
N VAL A 48 3.73 -10.51 -10.83
CA VAL A 48 3.35 -9.56 -9.77
C VAL A 48 3.79 -10.13 -8.43
N PHE A 49 4.54 -9.34 -7.67
CA PHE A 49 4.87 -9.61 -6.28
C PHE A 49 4.07 -8.67 -5.39
N ILE A 50 3.40 -9.20 -4.38
CA ILE A 50 2.61 -8.42 -3.44
C ILE A 50 3.30 -8.46 -2.08
N VAL A 51 3.70 -7.30 -1.58
CA VAL A 51 4.26 -7.13 -0.23
C VAL A 51 3.15 -6.61 0.67
N ARG A 52 2.80 -7.41 1.68
CA ARG A 52 1.74 -7.09 2.65
C ARG A 52 2.30 -6.19 3.72
N LEU A 53 1.83 -4.96 3.77
CA LEU A 53 2.33 -3.94 4.72
C LEU A 53 1.22 -3.28 5.51
N ALA A 54 -0.05 -3.40 5.08
CA ALA A 54 -1.18 -2.91 5.85
C ALA A 54 -1.11 -3.43 7.30
N ASP A 55 -0.95 -4.75 7.47
CA ASP A 55 -0.86 -5.39 8.78
C ASP A 55 0.32 -4.87 9.63
N TYR A 56 1.49 -4.68 9.03
CA TYR A 56 2.67 -4.19 9.75
C TYR A 56 2.52 -2.74 10.22
N ALA A 57 1.88 -1.88 9.43
CA ALA A 57 1.66 -0.49 9.80
C ALA A 57 0.62 -0.36 10.93
N TYR A 58 -0.45 -1.17 10.90
CA TYR A 58 -1.41 -1.23 12.01
C TYR A 58 -0.76 -1.73 13.30
N HIS A 59 0.11 -2.74 13.22
CA HIS A 59 0.79 -3.25 14.41
C HIS A 59 1.77 -2.24 15.03
N GLN A 60 2.48 -1.45 14.22
CA GLN A 60 3.36 -0.39 14.76
C GLN A 60 2.60 0.78 15.41
N LEU A 61 1.40 1.11 14.92
CA LEU A 61 0.53 2.10 15.57
C LEU A 61 -0.01 1.55 16.90
N SER A 62 -0.40 0.27 16.94
CA SER A 62 -0.94 -0.35 18.16
C SER A 62 0.10 -0.60 19.27
N SER A 63 1.39 -0.68 18.93
CA SER A 63 2.47 -0.86 19.91
C SER A 63 2.94 0.45 20.56
N SER A 64 2.36 1.60 20.17
CA SER A 64 2.77 2.93 20.66
C SER A 64 1.86 3.49 21.77
N ASP A 65 0.71 2.88 22.03
CA ASP A 65 -0.32 3.36 22.97
C ASP A 65 -0.32 2.57 24.30
N SER A 66 0.82 2.02 24.73
CA SER A 66 0.91 1.28 25.99
C SER A 66 2.18 1.64 26.76
N ASP A 67 2.17 2.81 27.40
CA ASP A 67 2.90 3.22 28.62
C ASP A 67 2.34 4.63 28.96
N ASP A 68 1.46 4.84 29.94
CA ASP A 68 1.80 5.03 31.34
C ASP A 68 0.55 4.90 32.25
N ASP A 69 0.53 3.90 33.12
CA ASP A 69 -0.08 4.01 34.46
C ASP A 69 0.89 3.36 35.45
N VAL A 70 2.00 4.06 35.71
CA VAL A 70 2.82 3.82 36.90
C VAL A 70 2.14 4.53 38.05
N ASP A 71 1.20 3.85 38.71
CA ASP A 71 0.70 4.29 40.01
C ASP A 71 1.71 3.84 41.08
N VAL A 72 2.70 4.71 41.32
CA VAL A 72 3.58 4.67 42.48
C VAL A 72 3.10 5.72 43.47
N GLU A 73 2.49 5.30 44.58
CA GLU A 73 2.95 5.56 45.96
C GLU A 73 1.99 4.85 46.95
N LYS A 74 2.42 3.90 47.80
CA LYS A 74 3.27 3.99 49.00
C LYS A 74 2.41 4.18 50.27
N THR A 75 2.41 3.20 51.19
CA THR A 75 2.99 3.27 52.55
C THR A 75 2.46 2.16 53.46
N ASP A 76 3.38 1.65 54.26
CA ASP A 76 3.26 0.69 55.36
C ASP A 76 2.46 1.25 56.55
N SER A 77 1.54 0.45 57.11
CA SER A 77 1.07 0.45 58.53
C SER A 77 0.15 -0.75 58.79
#